data_AF-A0A842ULC4-F1
#
_entry.id   AF-A0A842ULC4-F1
#
_cell.length_a   1.000
_cell.length_b   1.000
_cell.length_c   1.000
_cell.angle_alpha   90.00
_cell.angle_beta   90.00
_cell.angle_gamma   90.00
#
_symmetry.space_group_name_H-M   'P 1'
#
loop_
_entity.id
_entity.type
_entity.pdbx_description
1 polymer ?
#
loop_
_entity_poly.entity_id
_entity_poly.type
_entity_poly.pdbx_seq_one_letter_code
_entity_poly.pdbx_strand_id
1 'polypeptide(L)'
;MKNSKSLDSLQTEFTFFPLDVDYKVVDNQTVVRLFGVTPDKKKILVYDKNFAPYFKAIIRPNVNANKFVNALKNLEIKNKENILKIQGVQIKEEVFLKEKVKVDKI
;
A
#
# COMPACT_ATOMS: atom_id res chain seq x y z
N MET A 1 34.34 9.90 24.03
CA MET A 1 32.86 9.85 23.89
C MET A 1 32.50 10.02 22.43
N LYS A 2 32.01 8.96 21.76
CA LYS A 2 31.53 9.05 20.37
C LYS A 2 30.15 9.68 20.41
N ASN A 3 30.03 10.89 19.86
CA ASN A 3 28.75 11.58 19.68
C ASN A 3 27.87 10.77 18.72
N SER A 4 26.93 10.01 19.27
CA SER A 4 25.81 9.42 18.55
C SER A 4 24.87 10.55 18.14
N LYS A 5 25.12 11.17 16.99
CA LYS A 5 24.07 11.94 16.31
C LYS A 5 22.93 10.97 16.00
N SER A 6 21.77 11.23 16.57
CA SER A 6 20.52 10.50 16.33
C SER A 6 20.28 10.39 14.81
N LEU A 7 20.06 9.17 14.33
CA LEU A 7 19.87 8.86 12.90
C LEU A 7 18.60 9.49 12.30
N ASP A 8 17.74 10.12 13.11
CA ASP A 8 16.41 10.59 12.72
C ASP A 8 16.37 11.86 11.86
N SER A 9 17.53 12.44 11.49
CA SER A 9 17.58 13.76 10.82
C SER A 9 18.28 13.80 9.45
N LEU A 10 18.51 12.65 8.80
CA LEU A 10 19.08 12.62 7.44
C LEU A 10 18.03 12.16 6.44
N GLN A 11 17.22 13.10 5.95
CA GLN A 11 16.42 12.88 4.76
C GLN A 11 17.39 12.77 3.57
N THR A 12 17.80 11.54 3.27
CA THR A 12 18.75 11.24 2.20
C THR A 12 17.96 10.97 0.94
N GLU A 13 17.95 11.94 0.03
CA GLU A 13 17.46 11.75 -1.33
C GLU A 13 18.54 11.08 -2.17
N PHE A 14 18.17 10.07 -2.96
CA PHE A 14 19.09 9.38 -3.87
C PHE A 14 18.34 8.89 -5.10
N THR A 15 19.08 8.74 -6.20
CA THR A 15 18.58 8.20 -7.45
C THR A 15 19.10 6.79 -7.64
N PHE A 16 18.26 5.91 -8.18
CA PHE A 16 18.64 4.55 -8.56
C PHE A 16 17.78 4.05 -9.71
N PHE A 17 18.26 3.02 -10.38
CA PHE A 17 17.55 2.28 -11.41
C PHE A 17 16.99 1.00 -10.78
N PRO A 18 15.66 0.81 -10.72
CA PRO A 18 15.07 -0.42 -10.21
C PRO A 18 15.39 -1.58 -11.16
N LEU A 19 15.82 -2.70 -10.59
CA LEU A 19 16.11 -3.95 -11.29
C LEU A 19 15.01 -4.98 -11.09
N ASP A 20 14.51 -5.10 -9.86
CA ASP A 20 13.48 -6.06 -9.49
C ASP A 20 12.71 -5.55 -8.27
N VAL A 21 11.51 -6.10 -8.07
CA VAL A 21 10.63 -5.77 -6.95
C VAL A 21 9.95 -7.03 -6.41
N ASP A 22 9.99 -7.19 -5.10
CA ASP A 22 9.18 -8.20 -4.42
C ASP A 22 8.61 -7.64 -3.11
N TYR A 23 7.95 -8.49 -2.33
CA TYR A 23 7.53 -8.12 -0.98
C TYR A 23 7.76 -9.27 0.01
N LYS A 24 7.81 -8.92 1.28
CA LYS A 24 7.72 -9.87 2.40
C LYS A 24 6.68 -9.40 3.39
N VAL A 25 6.04 -10.35 4.06
CA VAL A 25 5.23 -10.07 5.24
C VAL A 25 6.11 -10.31 6.46
N VAL A 26 6.38 -9.26 7.23
CA VAL A 26 7.18 -9.30 8.47
C VAL A 26 6.34 -8.68 9.56
N ASP A 27 6.13 -9.38 10.68
CA ASP A 27 5.29 -8.93 11.80
C ASP A 27 3.90 -8.44 11.36
N ASN A 28 3.28 -9.19 10.43
CA ASN A 28 1.98 -8.87 9.83
C ASN A 28 1.92 -7.54 9.03
N GLN A 29 3.09 -6.97 8.70
CA GLN A 29 3.22 -5.81 7.84
C GLN A 29 3.83 -6.20 6.49
N THR A 30 3.23 -5.72 5.40
CA THR A 30 3.80 -5.85 4.05
C THR A 30 4.98 -4.89 3.92
N VAL A 31 6.13 -5.42 3.54
CA VAL A 31 7.34 -4.64 3.23
C VAL A 31 7.71 -4.90 1.78
N VAL A 32 7.53 -3.88 0.94
CA VAL A 32 7.96 -3.91 -0.46
C VAL A 32 9.46 -3.68 -0.51
N ARG A 33 10.15 -4.49 -1.31
CA ARG A 33 11.60 -4.46 -1.48
C ARG A 33 11.92 -4.12 -2.92
N LEU A 34 12.62 -3.00 -3.12
CA LEU A 34 13.10 -2.59 -4.43
C LEU A 34 14.60 -2.85 -4.52
N PHE A 35 14.98 -3.72 -5.45
CA PHE A 35 16.38 -3.98 -5.78
C PHE A 35 16.81 -3.02 -6.87
N GLY A 36 18.00 -2.45 -6.76
CA GLY A 36 18.42 -1.45 -7.73
C GLY A 36 19.90 -1.19 -7.78
N VAL A 37 20.28 -0.31 -8.71
CA VAL A 37 21.65 0.18 -8.87
C VAL A 37 21.66 1.70 -8.94
N THR A 38 22.55 2.35 -8.21
CA THR A 38 22.75 3.80 -8.29
C THR A 38 23.57 4.19 -9.53
N PRO A 39 23.60 5.48 -9.93
CA PRO A 39 24.42 5.96 -11.04
C PRO A 39 25.91 5.64 -10.90
N ASP A 40 26.44 5.57 -9.66
CA ASP A 40 27.82 5.16 -9.35
C ASP A 40 28.00 3.64 -9.25
N LYS A 41 27.06 2.86 -9.82
CA LYS A 41 27.09 1.39 -9.94
C LYS A 41 27.03 0.62 -8.62
N LYS A 42 26.58 1.22 -7.52
CA LYS A 42 26.38 0.51 -6.25
C LYS A 42 25.04 -0.21 -6.26
N LYS A 43 25.03 -1.45 -5.79
CA LYS A 43 23.79 -2.22 -5.55
C LYS A 43 23.13 -1.74 -4.27
N ILE A 44 21.82 -1.55 -4.33
CA ILE A 44 21.03 -1.10 -3.19
C ILE A 44 19.76 -1.93 -3.02
N LEU A 45 19.21 -1.90 -1.80
CA LEU A 45 17.92 -2.50 -1.46
C LEU A 45 17.11 -1.49 -0.64
N VAL A 46 15.98 -1.05 -1.19
CA VAL A 46 15.08 -0.09 -0.55
C VAL A 46 13.90 -0.83 0.05
N TYR A 47 13.52 -0.47 1.28
CA TYR A 47 12.35 -1.02 1.97
C TYR A 47 11.26 0.03 2.05
N ASP A 48 10.09 -0.25 1.46
CA ASP A 48 8.87 0.52 1.67
C ASP A 48 7.91 -0.25 2.58
N LYS A 49 7.69 0.29 3.78
CA LYS A 49 6.79 -0.27 4.81
C LYS A 49 5.40 0.38 4.81
N ASN A 50 5.18 1.39 3.98
CA ASN A 50 3.95 2.17 3.93
C ASN A 50 3.01 1.69 2.81
N PHE A 51 3.46 0.76 1.97
CA PHE A 51 2.62 0.16 0.96
C PHE A 51 1.57 -0.78 1.59
N ALA A 52 0.30 -0.43 1.43
CA ALA A 52 -0.83 -1.28 1.76
C ALA A 52 -1.45 -1.84 0.45
N PRO A 53 -1.60 -3.17 0.32
CA PRO A 53 -2.27 -3.77 -0.83
C PRO A 53 -3.75 -3.36 -0.85
N TYR A 54 -4.28 -3.12 -2.04
CA TYR A 54 -5.66 -2.71 -2.23
C TYR A 54 -6.24 -3.25 -3.52
N PHE A 55 -7.57 -3.26 -3.62
CA PHE A 55 -8.29 -3.50 -4.86
C PHE A 55 -9.40 -2.47 -5.05
N LYS A 56 -10.00 -2.47 -6.24
CA LYS A 56 -11.06 -1.54 -6.62
C LYS A 56 -12.37 -2.30 -6.80
N ALA A 57 -13.45 -1.78 -6.25
CA ALA A 57 -14.80 -2.27 -6.47
C ALA A 57 -15.69 -1.16 -7.05
N ILE A 58 -16.36 -1.42 -8.17
CA ILE A 58 -17.30 -0.46 -8.78
C ILE A 58 -18.61 -0.49 -7.99
N ILE A 59 -19.04 0.68 -7.53
CA ILE A 59 -20.32 0.87 -6.83
C ILE A 59 -21.41 1.07 -7.88
N ARG A 60 -22.44 0.21 -7.86
CA ARG A 60 -23.58 0.37 -8.79
C ARG A 60 -24.34 1.67 -8.50
N PRO A 61 -24.94 2.33 -9.50
CA PRO A 61 -25.57 3.65 -9.34
C PRO A 61 -26.62 3.74 -8.22
N ASN A 62 -27.34 2.65 -7.96
CA ASN A 62 -28.43 2.59 -6.98
C ASN A 62 -27.98 2.18 -5.57
N VAL A 63 -26.67 2.04 -5.33
CA VAL A 63 -26.12 1.65 -4.03
C VAL A 63 -25.68 2.90 -3.26
N ASN A 64 -26.13 3.01 -2.00
CA ASN A 64 -25.63 4.04 -1.10
C ASN A 64 -24.20 3.71 -0.67
N ALA A 65 -23.23 4.45 -1.22
CA ALA A 65 -21.80 4.24 -0.97
C ALA A 65 -21.44 4.27 0.53
N ASN A 66 -21.99 5.22 1.30
CA ASN A 66 -21.70 5.33 2.73
C ASN A 66 -22.18 4.10 3.52
N LYS A 67 -23.36 3.56 3.18
CA LYS A 67 -23.88 2.33 3.80
C LYS A 67 -22.99 1.13 3.46
N PHE A 68 -22.50 1.06 2.23
CA PHE A 68 -21.61 -0.01 1.79
C PHE A 68 -20.24 0.07 2.48
N VAL A 69 -19.62 1.25 2.56
CA VAL A 69 -18.38 1.48 3.31
C VAL A 69 -18.52 1.07 4.78
N ASN A 70 -19.63 1.41 5.42
CA ASN A 70 -19.88 1.01 6.81
C ASN A 70 -20.01 -0.51 6.98
N ALA A 71 -20.62 -1.20 6.01
CA ALA A 71 -20.68 -2.66 6.02
C ALA A 71 -19.29 -3.28 5.87
N LEU A 72 -18.44 -2.73 5.00
CA LEU A 72 -17.07 -3.18 4.80
C LEU A 72 -16.19 -3.00 6.04
N LYS A 73 -16.30 -1.87 6.75
CA LYS A 73 -15.52 -1.62 7.98
C LYS A 73 -15.75 -2.66 9.07
N ASN A 74 -16.93 -3.25 9.10
CA ASN A 74 -17.31 -4.27 10.08
C ASN A 74 -17.13 -5.70 9.56
N LEU A 75 -16.63 -5.87 8.33
CA LEU A 75 -16.46 -7.18 7.72
C LEU A 75 -15.21 -7.87 8.29
N GLU A 76 -15.43 -9.03 8.89
CA GLU A 76 -14.36 -9.93 9.33
C GLU A 76 -14.49 -11.26 8.58
N ILE A 77 -13.41 -11.67 7.91
CA ILE A 77 -13.40 -12.92 7.14
C ILE A 77 -12.45 -13.89 7.82
N LYS A 78 -12.98 -15.03 8.26
CA LYS A 78 -12.16 -16.12 8.79
C LYS A 78 -11.49 -16.87 7.64
N ASN A 79 -10.16 -16.87 7.60
CA ASN A 79 -9.36 -17.64 6.65
C ASN A 79 -8.40 -18.55 7.41
N LYS A 80 -8.75 -19.84 7.46
CA LYS A 80 -8.05 -20.86 8.27
C LYS A 80 -7.96 -20.42 9.74
N GLU A 81 -6.76 -20.07 10.20
CA GLU A 81 -6.47 -19.63 11.57
C GLU A 81 -6.45 -18.10 11.72
N ASN A 82 -6.57 -17.35 10.62
CA ASN A 82 -6.50 -15.90 10.63
C ASN A 82 -7.88 -15.24 10.49
N ILE A 83 -8.05 -14.08 11.13
CA ILE A 83 -9.17 -13.17 10.88
C ILE A 83 -8.65 -12.03 10.00
N LEU A 84 -9.19 -11.92 8.79
CA LEU A 84 -8.88 -10.84 7.86
C LEU A 84 -9.86 -9.68 8.10
N LYS A 85 -9.31 -8.47 8.16
CA LYS A 85 -10.07 -7.22 8.29
C LYS A 85 -9.65 -6.26 7.19
N ILE A 86 -10.60 -5.42 6.77
CA ILE A 86 -10.33 -4.34 5.83
C ILE A 86 -9.57 -3.22 6.56
N GLN A 87 -8.44 -2.79 6.01
CA GLN A 87 -7.58 -1.77 6.62
C GLN A 87 -8.01 -0.34 6.29
N GLY A 88 -8.66 -0.13 5.14
CA GLY A 88 -9.15 1.18 4.73
C GLY A 88 -10.16 1.07 3.61
N VAL A 89 -11.00 2.09 3.46
CA VAL A 89 -11.88 2.22 2.29
C VAL A 89 -11.88 3.68 1.86
N GLN A 90 -11.68 3.93 0.57
CA GLN A 90 -11.71 5.27 0.00
C GLN A 90 -12.60 5.31 -1.25
N ILE A 91 -13.69 6.07 -1.18
CA ILE A 91 -14.55 6.35 -2.34
C ILE A 91 -13.83 7.32 -3.27
N LYS A 92 -13.78 7.00 -4.55
CA LYS A 92 -13.28 7.88 -5.62
C LYS A 92 -14.19 7.84 -6.84
N GLU A 93 -14.11 8.89 -7.65
CA GLU A 93 -14.63 8.87 -9.01
C GLU A 93 -13.49 8.55 -9.97
N GLU A 94 -13.70 7.57 -10.84
CA GLU A 94 -12.73 7.17 -11.87
C GLU A 94 -13.42 7.01 -13.23
N VAL A 95 -12.61 7.06 -14.29
CA VAL A 95 -13.09 6.78 -15.65
C VAL A 95 -12.87 5.31 -15.94
N PHE A 96 -13.96 4.57 -16.15
CA PHE A 96 -13.94 3.18 -16.57
C PHE A 96 -14.73 3.05 -17.87
N LEU A 97 -14.11 2.50 -18.92
CA LEU A 97 -14.72 2.38 -20.26
C LEU A 97 -15.30 3.70 -20.81
N LYS A 98 -14.60 4.82 -20.57
CA LYS A 98 -15.01 6.20 -20.93
C LYS A 98 -16.22 6.75 -20.15
N GLU A 99 -16.76 5.99 -19.20
CA GLU A 99 -17.82 6.44 -18.30
C GLU A 99 -17.26 6.80 -16.92
N LYS A 100 -17.86 7.78 -16.26
CA LYS A 100 -17.52 8.12 -14.87
C LYS A 100 -18.23 7.15 -13.92
N VAL A 101 -17.46 6.45 -13.10
CA VAL A 101 -17.97 5.48 -12.13
C VAL A 101 -17.46 5.81 -10.72
N LYS A 102 -18.28 5.49 -9.71
CA LYS A 102 -17.86 5.52 -8.30
C LYS A 102 -17.19 4.20 -7.95
N VAL A 103 -16.02 4.28 -7.32
CA VAL A 103 -15.20 3.13 -6.96
C VAL A 103 -14.82 3.21 -5.49
N ASP A 104 -14.88 2.09 -4.80
CA ASP A 104 -14.23 1.92 -3.51
C ASP A 104 -12.84 1.32 -3.70
N LYS A 105 -11.81 2.05 -3.25
CA LYS A 105 -10.47 1.52 -3.02
C LYS A 105 -10.47 0.88 -1.64
N ILE A 106 -10.40 -0.44 -1.59
CA ILE A 106 -10.47 -1.29 -0.39
C ILE A 106 -9.08 -1.87 -0.10
#